data_AF-A0A8T0PWS4-F1
#
_entry.id   AF-A0A8T0PWS4-F1
#
_cell.length_a   1.000
_cell.length_b   1.000
_cell.length_c   1.000
_cell.angle_alpha   90.00
_cell.angle_beta   90.00
_cell.angle_gamma   90.00
#
_symmetry.space_group_name_H-M   'P 1'
#
loop_
_entity.id
_entity.type
_entity.pdbx_description
1 polymer ?
#
loop_
_entity_poly.entity_id
_entity_poly.type
_entity_poly.pdbx_seq_one_letter_code
_entity_poly.pdbx_strand_id
1 'polypeptide(L)'
;MSSIVDLTAVSDDIDSSSISWSPVIEEIIEEAVQVLHKLVRTTGDAGRVLRCKTSENLHVLRNIRKILEHPNSHTKLLTEAIGVVACLALDEIGKEEIGSSPRIVKKLVSFLVPETATPSNRVELAKSAVEALVMLAVDSTSIAWKILEELMPENIQQLVEMLSSDSTELRTMVAKLLGSLRVNSKPEHAHYNRTIDSQLPLLLKTIKLEVEKMEGPVSAGELHTHDNLEEWRTKLGALLESIVGLSVQICKSIQASDFADALRNENLEVDVFMQKFKRILDLYKSPDTEFPGIRRVTVELIIWMVHSSSSYLEVFFQHQVDKAVKEVAETETRLEMFEMFCCGIGVVKHGYSISSLVASAAFARGSTAGSMLQGPSARWAYSTNFLVAGIRCYLQHGMLPI
;
A
#
# COMPACT_ATOMS: atom_id res chain seq x y z
N MET A 1 -20.25 9.78 31.83
CA MET A 1 -20.52 9.13 30.52
C MET A 1 -19.79 7.78 30.38
N SER A 2 -19.40 7.13 31.49
CA SER A 2 -18.51 5.96 31.52
C SER A 2 -19.23 4.60 31.55
N SER A 3 -20.52 4.54 31.20
CA SER A 3 -21.38 3.37 31.45
C SER A 3 -21.94 2.69 30.19
N ILE A 4 -21.36 2.97 29.01
CA ILE A 4 -21.79 2.39 27.72
C ILE A 4 -20.80 1.32 27.21
N VAL A 5 -19.60 1.22 27.80
CA VAL A 5 -18.51 0.35 27.29
C VAL A 5 -17.99 -0.64 28.33
N ASP A 6 -18.85 -1.04 29.27
CA ASP A 6 -18.53 -2.06 30.26
C ASP A 6 -19.05 -3.43 29.77
N LEU A 7 -18.26 -4.10 28.91
CA LEU A 7 -18.52 -5.47 28.43
C LEU A 7 -18.14 -6.51 29.52
N THR A 8 -18.53 -6.27 30.76
CA THR A 8 -18.15 -7.06 31.96
C THR A 8 -18.85 -8.41 32.07
N ALA A 9 -19.59 -8.83 31.03
CA ALA A 9 -20.05 -10.21 30.89
C ALA A 9 -18.89 -11.23 30.73
N VAL A 10 -17.67 -10.77 30.40
CA VAL A 10 -16.49 -11.65 30.30
C VAL A 10 -15.68 -11.58 31.60
N SER A 11 -15.97 -12.50 32.53
CA SER A 11 -15.23 -12.65 33.79
C SER A 11 -13.71 -12.76 33.58
N ASP A 12 -12.96 -12.47 34.64
CA ASP A 12 -11.51 -12.57 34.70
C ASP A 12 -11.01 -13.89 35.32
N ASP A 13 -11.92 -14.85 35.52
CA ASP A 13 -11.59 -16.17 36.06
C ASP A 13 -10.63 -16.94 35.15
N ILE A 14 -9.57 -17.44 35.78
CA ILE A 14 -8.43 -18.14 35.16
C ILE A 14 -8.83 -19.60 34.91
N ASP A 15 -9.87 -19.82 34.09
CA ASP A 15 -10.18 -21.12 33.47
C ASP A 15 -11.12 -20.95 32.25
N SER A 16 -10.77 -20.02 31.34
CA SER A 16 -11.63 -19.54 30.24
C SER A 16 -11.78 -20.52 29.06
N SER A 17 -11.81 -21.83 29.33
CA SER A 17 -12.04 -22.89 28.35
C SER A 17 -13.51 -23.35 28.27
N SER A 18 -14.37 -22.92 29.21
CA SER A 18 -15.74 -23.45 29.38
C SER A 18 -16.88 -22.43 29.32
N ILE A 19 -16.60 -21.11 29.32
CA ILE A 19 -17.66 -20.08 29.26
C ILE A 19 -18.09 -19.89 27.80
N SER A 20 -18.98 -20.76 27.32
CA SER A 20 -19.76 -20.46 26.13
C SER A 20 -20.63 -19.23 26.40
N TRP A 21 -20.51 -18.19 25.58
CA TRP A 21 -21.51 -17.12 25.58
C TRP A 21 -22.90 -17.72 25.29
N SER A 22 -23.93 -17.21 25.97
CA SER A 22 -25.30 -17.52 25.57
C SER A 22 -25.63 -16.78 24.26
N PRO A 23 -26.52 -17.30 23.40
CA PRO A 23 -26.83 -16.65 22.11
C PRO A 23 -27.25 -15.18 22.26
N VAL A 24 -27.99 -14.84 23.32
CA VAL A 24 -28.42 -13.47 23.64
C VAL A 24 -27.23 -12.57 24.01
N ILE A 25 -26.23 -13.10 24.72
CA ILE A 25 -25.02 -12.36 25.07
C ILE A 25 -24.14 -12.14 23.82
N GLU A 26 -24.05 -13.14 22.94
CA GLU A 26 -23.30 -13.03 21.68
C GLU A 26 -23.90 -11.96 20.76
N GLU A 27 -25.23 -11.93 20.58
CA GLU A 27 -25.93 -10.89 19.83
C GLU A 27 -25.69 -9.49 20.40
N ILE A 28 -25.74 -9.33 21.74
CA ILE A 28 -25.45 -8.06 22.42
C ILE A 28 -23.99 -7.63 22.20
N ILE A 29 -23.03 -8.56 22.26
CA ILE A 29 -21.61 -8.28 22.00
C ILE A 29 -21.43 -7.83 20.55
N GLU A 30 -22.05 -8.53 19.59
CA GLU A 30 -21.95 -8.21 18.16
C GLU A 30 -22.49 -6.80 17.85
N GLU A 31 -23.69 -6.46 18.31
CA GLU A 31 -24.26 -5.13 18.11
C GLU A 31 -23.45 -4.04 18.83
N ALA A 32 -22.91 -4.32 20.03
CA ALA A 32 -22.04 -3.38 20.73
C ALA A 32 -20.73 -3.11 19.96
N VAL A 33 -20.11 -4.14 19.36
CA VAL A 33 -18.90 -3.98 18.53
C VAL A 33 -19.23 -3.28 17.21
N GLN A 34 -20.34 -3.59 16.55
CA GLN A 34 -20.79 -2.86 15.35
C GLN A 34 -20.98 -1.35 15.64
N VAL A 35 -21.61 -1.00 16.77
CA VAL A 35 -21.77 0.39 17.19
C VAL A 35 -20.41 1.04 17.49
N LEU A 36 -19.51 0.34 18.19
CA LEU A 36 -18.16 0.83 18.44
C LEU A 36 -17.39 1.08 17.14
N HIS A 37 -17.45 0.15 16.18
CA HIS A 37 -16.81 0.26 14.87
C HIS A 37 -17.34 1.50 14.12
N LYS A 38 -18.67 1.67 14.04
CA LYS A 38 -19.30 2.86 13.45
C LYS A 38 -18.84 4.17 14.12
N LEU A 39 -18.63 4.18 15.44
CA LEU A 39 -18.09 5.35 16.16
C LEU A 39 -16.63 5.65 15.78
N VAL A 40 -15.74 4.66 15.81
CA VAL A 40 -14.30 4.88 15.54
C VAL A 40 -13.99 5.18 14.07
N ARG A 41 -14.86 4.77 13.14
CA ARG A 41 -14.84 5.13 11.72
C ARG A 41 -15.13 6.61 11.43
N THR A 42 -15.63 7.38 12.41
CA THR A 42 -15.94 8.80 12.23
C THR A 42 -14.70 9.57 11.75
N THR A 43 -14.89 10.51 10.82
CA THR A 43 -13.79 11.30 10.23
C THR A 43 -13.57 12.63 10.94
N GLY A 44 -12.51 13.35 10.55
CA GLY A 44 -12.19 14.68 11.07
C GLY A 44 -11.81 14.70 12.56
N ASP A 45 -11.87 15.89 13.16
CA ASP A 45 -11.41 16.12 14.54
C ASP A 45 -12.21 15.35 15.59
N ALA A 46 -13.53 15.27 15.44
CA ALA A 46 -14.39 14.48 16.33
C ALA A 46 -14.03 12.99 16.26
N GLY A 47 -13.78 12.47 15.05
CA GLY A 47 -13.34 11.09 14.83
C GLY A 47 -12.02 10.76 15.52
N ARG A 48 -11.00 11.63 15.36
CA ARG A 48 -9.73 11.50 16.08
C ARG A 48 -9.93 11.47 17.59
N VAL A 49 -10.71 12.40 18.14
CA VAL A 49 -10.96 12.46 19.59
C VAL A 49 -11.64 11.18 20.08
N LEU A 50 -12.62 10.66 19.33
CA LEU A 50 -13.28 9.38 19.65
C LEU A 50 -12.29 8.21 19.64
N ARG A 51 -11.44 8.09 18.61
CA ARG A 51 -10.42 7.03 18.54
C ARG A 51 -9.41 7.12 19.66
N CYS A 52 -8.77 8.27 19.87
CA CYS A 52 -7.82 8.47 20.97
C CYS A 52 -8.44 8.11 22.33
N LYS A 53 -9.65 8.59 22.63
CA LYS A 53 -10.34 8.29 23.90
C LYS A 53 -10.79 6.84 24.03
N THR A 54 -11.01 6.15 22.92
CA THR A 54 -11.32 4.71 22.89
C THR A 54 -10.05 3.88 23.13
N SER A 55 -8.93 4.25 22.51
CA SER A 55 -7.62 3.60 22.71
C SER A 55 -7.06 3.78 24.12
N GLU A 56 -7.23 4.97 24.71
CA GLU A 56 -6.88 5.23 26.12
C GLU A 56 -7.66 4.32 27.11
N ASN A 57 -8.79 3.73 26.69
CA ASN A 57 -9.57 2.84 27.53
C ASN A 57 -9.09 1.39 27.41
N LEU A 58 -8.21 0.99 28.33
CA LEU A 58 -7.65 -0.36 28.44
C LEU A 58 -8.71 -1.48 28.46
N HIS A 59 -9.93 -1.21 28.96
CA HIS A 59 -11.02 -2.20 28.94
C HIS A 59 -11.48 -2.49 27.50
N VAL A 60 -11.52 -1.49 26.62
CA VAL A 60 -11.90 -1.68 25.21
C VAL A 60 -10.91 -2.60 24.52
N LEU A 61 -9.61 -2.29 24.60
CA LEU A 61 -8.57 -3.11 23.97
C LEU A 61 -8.52 -4.52 24.57
N ARG A 62 -8.75 -4.66 25.88
CA ARG A 62 -8.88 -5.97 26.55
C ARG A 62 -10.08 -6.77 26.02
N ASN A 63 -11.22 -6.13 25.82
CA ASN A 63 -12.45 -6.77 25.38
C ASN A 63 -12.39 -7.14 23.89
N ILE A 64 -11.87 -6.27 23.04
CA ILE A 64 -11.55 -6.57 21.64
C ILE A 64 -10.58 -7.76 21.57
N ARG A 65 -9.49 -7.77 22.35
CA ARG A 65 -8.58 -8.92 22.42
C ARG A 65 -9.30 -10.22 22.85
N LYS A 66 -10.12 -10.16 23.92
CA LYS A 66 -10.96 -11.29 24.39
C LYS A 66 -11.84 -11.82 23.24
N ILE A 67 -12.44 -10.94 22.44
CA ILE A 67 -13.27 -11.32 21.28
C ILE A 67 -12.45 -11.98 20.16
N LEU A 68 -11.30 -11.40 19.79
CA LEU A 68 -10.42 -11.96 18.75
C LEU A 68 -9.86 -13.34 19.16
N GLU A 69 -9.61 -13.57 20.45
CA GLU A 69 -9.07 -14.82 20.99
C GLU A 69 -10.14 -15.90 21.28
N HIS A 70 -11.42 -15.52 21.36
CA HIS A 70 -12.48 -16.44 21.79
C HIS A 70 -12.82 -17.48 20.70
N PRO A 71 -12.78 -18.80 21.01
CA PRO A 71 -12.90 -19.86 19.99
C PRO A 71 -14.21 -19.86 19.19
N ASN A 72 -15.30 -19.39 19.79
CA ASN A 72 -16.63 -19.38 19.16
C ASN A 72 -16.97 -18.05 18.50
N SER A 73 -16.06 -17.06 18.46
CA SER A 73 -16.31 -15.79 17.76
C SER A 73 -16.49 -16.05 16.26
N HIS A 74 -17.70 -15.85 15.77
CA HIS A 74 -18.06 -16.07 14.39
C HIS A 74 -17.49 -14.95 13.47
N THR A 75 -17.48 -15.20 12.16
CA THR A 75 -16.82 -14.35 11.14
C THR A 75 -17.21 -12.87 11.22
N LYS A 76 -18.50 -12.55 11.31
CA LYS A 76 -19.00 -11.16 11.36
C LYS A 76 -18.48 -10.42 12.60
N LEU A 77 -18.65 -10.95 13.80
CA LEU A 77 -18.10 -10.37 15.04
C LEU A 77 -16.57 -10.17 14.96
N LEU A 78 -15.83 -11.14 14.40
CA LEU A 78 -14.40 -11.00 14.18
C LEU A 78 -14.07 -9.88 13.19
N THR A 79 -14.74 -9.81 12.05
CA THR A 79 -14.58 -8.73 11.05
C THR A 79 -14.84 -7.35 11.66
N GLU A 80 -15.90 -7.18 12.43
CA GLU A 80 -16.22 -5.93 13.14
C GLU A 80 -15.15 -5.58 14.20
N ALA A 81 -14.69 -6.56 14.97
CA ALA A 81 -13.64 -6.36 15.98
C ALA A 81 -12.28 -6.01 15.36
N ILE A 82 -11.92 -6.63 14.22
CA ILE A 82 -10.72 -6.30 13.45
C ILE A 82 -10.86 -4.90 12.81
N GLY A 83 -12.06 -4.54 12.33
CA GLY A 83 -12.36 -3.19 11.84
C GLY A 83 -12.20 -2.12 12.91
N VAL A 84 -12.60 -2.38 14.17
CA VAL A 84 -12.27 -1.51 15.31
C VAL A 84 -10.75 -1.38 15.46
N VAL A 85 -9.99 -2.47 15.40
CA VAL A 85 -8.52 -2.44 15.50
C VAL A 85 -7.89 -1.59 14.39
N ALA A 86 -8.28 -1.81 13.13
CA ALA A 86 -7.81 -1.03 11.99
C ALA A 86 -8.12 0.46 12.14
N CYS A 87 -9.35 0.80 12.54
CA CYS A 87 -9.74 2.18 12.77
C CYS A 87 -8.94 2.82 13.91
N LEU A 88 -8.78 2.17 15.07
CA LEU A 88 -8.02 2.72 16.19
C LEU A 88 -6.55 2.96 15.84
N ALA A 89 -5.96 2.14 14.97
CA ALA A 89 -4.58 2.33 14.48
C ALA A 89 -4.37 3.55 13.55
N LEU A 90 -5.44 4.25 13.14
CA LEU A 90 -5.36 5.51 12.37
C LEU A 90 -4.74 6.68 13.14
N ASP A 91 -4.77 6.62 14.48
CA ASP A 91 -4.19 7.64 15.36
C ASP A 91 -3.14 7.01 16.28
N GLU A 92 -2.06 7.75 16.53
CA GLU A 92 -0.82 7.25 17.15
C GLU A 92 -1.01 6.49 18.48
N ILE A 93 -1.93 6.97 19.33
CA ILE A 93 -2.24 6.33 20.62
C ILE A 93 -2.78 4.91 20.41
N GLY A 94 -3.71 4.74 19.48
CA GLY A 94 -4.26 3.41 19.18
C GLY A 94 -3.25 2.54 18.46
N LYS A 95 -2.44 3.13 17.56
CA LYS A 95 -1.38 2.42 16.85
C LYS A 95 -0.35 1.81 17.81
N GLU A 96 0.20 2.58 18.74
CA GLU A 96 1.20 2.08 19.69
C GLU A 96 0.63 1.13 20.75
N GLU A 97 -0.56 1.39 21.32
CA GLU A 97 -1.20 0.48 22.29
C GLU A 97 -1.51 -0.91 21.67
N ILE A 98 -2.01 -0.92 20.43
CA ILE A 98 -2.34 -2.16 19.71
C ILE A 98 -1.07 -2.84 19.18
N GLY A 99 -0.19 -2.08 18.53
CA GLY A 99 1.06 -2.59 17.95
C GLY A 99 2.04 -3.10 19.00
N SER A 100 1.97 -2.59 20.23
CA SER A 100 2.74 -3.09 21.39
C SER A 100 2.09 -4.28 22.11
N SER A 101 1.01 -4.85 21.58
CA SER A 101 0.32 -6.02 22.14
C SER A 101 0.56 -7.27 21.29
N PRO A 102 1.57 -8.12 21.62
CA PRO A 102 1.89 -9.33 20.85
C PRO A 102 0.68 -10.24 20.66
N ARG A 103 -0.20 -10.33 21.67
CA ARG A 103 -1.43 -11.14 21.60
C ARG A 103 -2.40 -10.67 20.51
N ILE A 104 -2.54 -9.35 20.29
CA ILE A 104 -3.41 -8.83 19.22
C ILE A 104 -2.72 -9.05 17.87
N VAL A 105 -1.45 -8.67 17.73
CA VAL A 105 -0.67 -8.82 16.48
C VAL A 105 -0.63 -10.28 16.04
N LYS A 106 -0.28 -11.21 16.92
CA LYS A 106 -0.30 -12.65 16.67
C LYS A 106 -1.67 -13.17 16.25
N LYS A 107 -2.74 -12.65 16.84
CA LYS A 107 -4.10 -13.08 16.49
C LYS A 107 -4.51 -12.54 15.11
N LEU A 108 -4.14 -11.31 14.75
CA LEU A 108 -4.28 -10.79 13.38
C LEU A 108 -3.51 -11.67 12.37
N VAL A 109 -2.25 -12.01 12.65
CA VAL A 109 -1.45 -12.93 11.80
C VAL A 109 -2.14 -14.30 11.66
N SER A 110 -2.76 -14.83 12.72
CA SER A 110 -3.51 -16.10 12.64
C SER A 110 -4.74 -16.06 11.72
N PHE A 111 -5.27 -14.87 11.40
CA PHE A 111 -6.39 -14.73 10.47
C PHE A 111 -5.97 -14.63 9.00
N LEU A 112 -4.66 -14.62 8.69
CA LEU A 112 -4.17 -14.75 7.32
C LEU A 112 -4.47 -16.13 6.74
N VAL A 113 -4.46 -17.20 7.57
CA VAL A 113 -4.93 -18.54 7.20
C VAL A 113 -5.86 -19.10 8.28
N PRO A 114 -7.17 -18.83 8.21
CA PRO A 114 -8.13 -19.39 9.16
C PRO A 114 -8.35 -20.89 8.87
N GLU A 115 -7.85 -21.76 9.75
CA GLU A 115 -7.85 -23.22 9.57
C GLU A 115 -9.27 -23.80 9.37
N THR A 116 -10.28 -23.26 10.05
CA THR A 116 -11.62 -23.86 10.21
C THR A 116 -12.75 -23.16 9.44
N ALA A 117 -12.49 -22.03 8.78
CA ALA A 117 -13.54 -21.25 8.12
C ALA A 117 -13.89 -21.77 6.70
N THR A 118 -15.04 -21.37 6.16
CA THR A 118 -15.40 -21.58 4.73
C THR A 118 -14.52 -20.70 3.82
N PRO A 119 -14.35 -21.02 2.52
CA PRO A 119 -13.49 -20.22 1.63
C PRO A 119 -13.86 -18.73 1.57
N SER A 120 -15.16 -18.40 1.56
CA SER A 120 -15.61 -17.00 1.56
C SER A 120 -15.26 -16.28 2.86
N ASN A 121 -15.54 -16.92 4.01
CA ASN A 121 -15.23 -16.36 5.33
C ASN A 121 -13.71 -16.25 5.56
N ARG A 122 -12.89 -17.12 4.96
CA ARG A 122 -11.42 -17.00 4.97
C ARG A 122 -10.97 -15.72 4.29
N VAL A 123 -11.49 -15.42 3.10
CA VAL A 123 -11.13 -14.21 2.34
C VAL A 123 -11.57 -12.94 3.07
N GLU A 124 -12.76 -12.92 3.67
CA GLU A 124 -13.26 -11.77 4.44
C GLU A 124 -12.41 -11.46 5.69
N LEU A 125 -12.07 -12.50 6.47
CA LEU A 125 -11.20 -12.36 7.63
C LEU A 125 -9.77 -11.97 7.23
N ALA A 126 -9.22 -12.58 6.18
CA ALA A 126 -7.89 -12.25 5.68
C ALA A 126 -7.81 -10.78 5.22
N LYS A 127 -8.81 -10.29 4.45
CA LYS A 127 -8.89 -8.86 4.06
C LYS A 127 -8.83 -7.94 5.28
N SER A 128 -9.70 -8.20 6.26
CA SER A 128 -9.83 -7.37 7.47
C SER A 128 -8.53 -7.40 8.29
N ALA A 129 -7.93 -8.58 8.46
CA ALA A 129 -6.68 -8.74 9.20
C ALA A 129 -5.50 -8.06 8.49
N VAL A 130 -5.41 -8.15 7.16
CA VAL A 130 -4.41 -7.43 6.37
C VAL A 130 -4.62 -5.93 6.49
N GLU A 131 -5.86 -5.41 6.42
CA GLU A 131 -6.14 -3.97 6.63
C GLU A 131 -5.63 -3.49 8.00
N ALA A 132 -5.96 -4.21 9.08
CA ALA A 132 -5.47 -3.88 10.42
C ALA A 132 -3.94 -3.91 10.52
N LEU A 133 -3.29 -4.89 9.88
CA LEU A 133 -1.82 -4.98 9.84
C LEU A 133 -1.19 -3.85 9.00
N VAL A 134 -1.82 -3.41 7.91
CA VAL A 134 -1.38 -2.22 7.14
C VAL A 134 -1.47 -0.97 8.01
N MET A 135 -2.60 -0.73 8.67
CA MET A 135 -2.79 0.46 9.55
C MET A 135 -1.78 0.49 10.71
N LEU A 136 -1.35 -0.67 11.21
CA LEU A 136 -0.33 -0.78 12.25
C LEU A 136 1.11 -0.60 11.71
N ALA A 137 1.43 -1.15 10.54
CA ALA A 137 2.77 -1.09 9.96
C ALA A 137 3.10 0.24 9.28
N VAL A 138 2.10 0.93 8.73
CA VAL A 138 2.30 2.15 7.94
C VAL A 138 2.76 3.31 8.84
N ASP A 139 3.78 4.04 8.41
CA ASP A 139 4.46 5.11 9.18
C ASP A 139 5.05 4.70 10.55
N SER A 140 5.18 3.40 10.84
CA SER A 140 5.77 2.93 12.12
C SER A 140 6.73 1.77 11.93
N THR A 141 8.02 2.12 11.84
CA THR A 141 9.12 1.16 11.75
C THR A 141 9.21 0.25 12.98
N SER A 142 8.92 0.78 14.18
CA SER A 142 8.92 0.01 15.43
C SER A 142 7.84 -1.08 15.44
N ILE A 143 6.64 -0.78 14.94
CA ILE A 143 5.50 -1.72 14.92
C ILE A 143 5.62 -2.70 13.75
N ALA A 144 6.11 -2.26 12.59
CA ALA A 144 6.43 -3.16 11.48
C ALA A 144 7.44 -4.25 11.89
N TRP A 145 8.39 -3.95 12.78
CA TRP A 145 9.29 -4.96 13.37
C TRP A 145 8.53 -5.96 14.24
N LYS A 146 7.68 -5.50 15.17
CA LYS A 146 6.86 -6.37 16.03
C LYS A 146 5.95 -7.30 15.18
N ILE A 147 5.44 -6.82 14.05
CA ILE A 147 4.67 -7.62 13.09
C ILE A 147 5.56 -8.67 12.41
N LEU A 148 6.77 -8.31 11.97
CA LEU A 148 7.74 -9.24 11.37
C LEU A 148 8.27 -10.30 12.36
N GLU A 149 8.31 -9.98 13.66
CA GLU A 149 8.68 -10.90 14.74
C GLU A 149 7.58 -11.94 15.05
N GLU A 150 6.30 -11.61 14.84
CA GLU A 150 5.16 -12.55 14.97
C GLU A 150 4.84 -13.33 13.68
N LEU A 151 5.36 -12.88 12.52
CA LEU A 151 5.21 -13.58 11.24
C LEU A 151 6.22 -14.73 11.13
N MET A 152 5.75 -15.89 10.67
CA MET A 152 6.59 -17.03 10.28
C MET A 152 6.88 -17.01 8.76
N PRO A 153 7.92 -17.70 8.26
CA PRO A 153 8.20 -17.82 6.82
C PRO A 153 7.00 -18.28 5.98
N GLU A 154 6.19 -19.18 6.53
CA GLU A 154 4.96 -19.69 5.92
C GLU A 154 3.92 -18.59 5.76
N ASN A 155 3.85 -17.62 6.68
CA ASN A 155 2.91 -16.49 6.58
C ASN A 155 3.33 -15.49 5.50
N ILE A 156 4.64 -15.23 5.35
CA ILE A 156 5.13 -14.41 4.23
C ILE A 156 4.89 -15.13 2.89
N GLN A 157 5.08 -16.46 2.84
CA GLN A 157 4.77 -17.26 1.66
C GLN A 157 3.27 -17.19 1.29
N GLN A 158 2.38 -17.30 2.28
CA GLN A 158 0.93 -17.12 2.09
C GLN A 158 0.56 -15.72 1.60
N LEU A 159 1.18 -14.66 2.15
CA LEU A 159 0.95 -13.29 1.70
C LEU A 159 1.39 -13.10 0.24
N VAL A 160 2.52 -13.64 -0.20
CA VAL A 160 2.91 -13.51 -1.62
C VAL A 160 1.98 -14.30 -2.55
N GLU A 161 1.47 -15.46 -2.12
CA GLU A 161 0.47 -16.22 -2.87
C GLU A 161 -0.86 -15.44 -3.04
N MET A 162 -1.28 -14.68 -2.02
CA MET A 162 -2.48 -13.84 -2.07
C MET A 162 -2.41 -12.70 -3.10
N LEU A 163 -1.23 -12.32 -3.61
CA LEU A 163 -1.08 -11.39 -4.75
C LEU A 163 -1.76 -11.91 -6.03
N SER A 164 -1.98 -13.22 -6.12
CA SER A 164 -2.68 -13.92 -7.22
C SER A 164 -4.11 -14.33 -6.87
N SER A 165 -4.69 -13.84 -5.77
CA SER A 165 -6.10 -14.10 -5.40
C SER A 165 -7.09 -13.55 -6.43
N ASP A 166 -8.25 -14.17 -6.60
CA ASP A 166 -9.36 -13.62 -7.40
C ASP A 166 -9.89 -12.28 -6.86
N SER A 167 -9.65 -11.96 -5.58
CA SER A 167 -10.17 -10.74 -4.97
C SER A 167 -9.21 -9.56 -5.10
N THR A 168 -9.51 -8.64 -6.03
CA THR A 168 -8.78 -7.38 -6.24
C THR A 168 -8.49 -6.61 -4.95
N GLU A 169 -9.47 -6.53 -4.04
CA GLU A 169 -9.32 -5.87 -2.73
C GLU A 169 -8.27 -6.58 -1.86
N LEU A 170 -8.26 -7.91 -1.79
CA LEU A 170 -7.26 -8.65 -1.02
C LEU A 170 -5.85 -8.45 -1.60
N ARG A 171 -5.70 -8.56 -2.93
CA ARG A 171 -4.43 -8.29 -3.63
C ARG A 171 -3.92 -6.87 -3.32
N THR A 172 -4.81 -5.89 -3.34
CA THR A 172 -4.52 -4.47 -3.07
C THR A 172 -3.99 -4.26 -1.65
N MET A 173 -4.65 -4.83 -0.65
CA MET A 173 -4.25 -4.69 0.75
C MET A 173 -2.97 -5.48 1.06
N VAL A 174 -2.83 -6.67 0.50
CA VAL A 174 -1.63 -7.51 0.63
C VAL A 174 -0.41 -6.82 0.03
N ALA A 175 -0.51 -6.22 -1.16
CA ALA A 175 0.59 -5.46 -1.75
C ALA A 175 0.98 -4.24 -0.90
N LYS A 176 0.01 -3.52 -0.30
CA LYS A 176 0.25 -2.45 0.68
C LYS A 176 0.95 -2.96 1.95
N LEU A 177 0.55 -4.13 2.48
CA LEU A 177 1.19 -4.74 3.65
C LEU A 177 2.63 -5.14 3.34
N LEU A 178 2.85 -5.90 2.26
CA LEU A 178 4.18 -6.34 1.85
C LEU A 178 5.11 -5.14 1.59
N GLY A 179 4.60 -4.05 0.99
CA GLY A 179 5.35 -2.81 0.79
C GLY A 179 5.77 -2.16 2.12
N SER A 180 4.82 -2.05 3.06
CA SER A 180 5.02 -1.48 4.40
C SER A 180 6.02 -2.30 5.23
N LEU A 181 5.93 -3.63 5.18
CA LEU A 181 6.87 -4.52 5.86
C LEU A 181 8.27 -4.47 5.23
N ARG A 182 8.34 -4.46 3.91
CA ARG A 182 9.60 -4.44 3.13
C ARG A 182 10.37 -3.14 3.34
N VAL A 183 9.72 -1.98 3.32
CA VAL A 183 10.40 -0.67 3.53
C VAL A 183 10.88 -0.48 4.98
N ASN A 184 10.18 -1.07 5.95
CA ASN A 184 10.54 -0.99 7.38
C ASN A 184 11.42 -2.17 7.85
N SER A 185 11.85 -3.07 6.97
CA SER A 185 12.61 -4.27 7.34
C SER A 185 14.03 -3.97 7.88
N LYS A 186 14.55 -4.87 8.74
CA LYS A 186 15.96 -4.87 9.18
C LYS A 186 16.78 -5.93 8.43
N PRO A 187 18.13 -5.92 8.50
CA PRO A 187 18.97 -6.99 7.97
C PRO A 187 18.59 -8.39 8.47
N GLU A 188 18.10 -8.54 9.70
CA GLU A 188 17.63 -9.80 10.28
C GLU A 188 16.39 -10.37 9.55
N HIS A 189 15.65 -9.54 8.81
CA HIS A 189 14.46 -9.92 8.05
C HIS A 189 14.79 -10.26 6.58
N ALA A 190 16.06 -10.46 6.23
CA ALA A 190 16.53 -10.69 4.85
C ALA A 190 15.99 -11.97 4.19
N HIS A 191 15.50 -12.96 4.93
CA HIS A 191 14.75 -14.09 4.37
C HIS A 191 13.36 -13.68 3.91
N TYR A 192 12.62 -12.89 4.69
CA TYR A 192 11.32 -12.35 4.29
C TYR A 192 11.45 -11.43 3.08
N ASN A 193 12.44 -10.53 3.07
CA ASN A 193 12.70 -9.66 1.93
C ASN A 193 12.98 -10.46 0.66
N ARG A 194 13.76 -11.55 0.71
CA ARG A 194 13.99 -12.42 -0.47
C ARG A 194 12.71 -13.06 -1.00
N THR A 195 11.77 -13.46 -0.15
CA THR A 195 10.47 -14.00 -0.56
C THR A 195 9.58 -12.93 -1.20
N ILE A 196 9.62 -11.69 -0.70
CA ILE A 196 8.89 -10.55 -1.28
C ILE A 196 9.49 -10.15 -2.64
N ASP A 197 10.82 -10.06 -2.71
CA ASP A 197 11.55 -9.59 -3.88
C ASP A 197 11.44 -10.56 -5.07
N SER A 198 11.33 -11.86 -4.80
CA SER A 198 11.09 -12.87 -5.82
C SER A 198 9.75 -12.72 -6.54
N GLN A 199 8.82 -11.91 -6.02
CA GLN A 199 7.55 -11.60 -6.67
C GLN A 199 7.65 -10.51 -7.74
N LEU A 200 8.79 -9.81 -7.88
CA LEU A 200 8.94 -8.75 -8.87
C LEU A 200 8.46 -9.14 -10.28
N PRO A 201 8.80 -10.33 -10.86
CA PRO A 201 8.28 -10.71 -12.17
C PRO A 201 6.75 -10.74 -12.22
N LEU A 202 6.11 -11.37 -11.22
CA LEU A 202 4.65 -11.46 -11.09
C LEU A 202 4.00 -10.06 -11.00
N LEU A 203 4.62 -9.12 -10.28
CA LEU A 203 4.13 -7.74 -10.16
C LEU A 203 4.22 -7.00 -11.51
N LEU A 204 5.35 -7.10 -12.22
CA LEU A 204 5.54 -6.47 -13.54
C LEU A 204 4.57 -7.05 -14.58
N LYS A 205 4.39 -8.38 -14.60
CA LYS A 205 3.38 -9.08 -15.41
C LYS A 205 1.97 -8.59 -15.09
N THR A 206 1.64 -8.45 -13.80
CA THR A 206 0.34 -7.97 -13.35
C THR A 206 0.09 -6.53 -13.83
N ILE A 207 1.04 -5.61 -13.64
CA ILE A 207 0.91 -4.22 -14.12
C ILE A 207 0.57 -4.19 -15.62
N LYS A 208 1.28 -4.99 -16.45
CA LYS A 208 0.98 -5.08 -17.88
C LYS A 208 -0.46 -5.56 -18.12
N LEU A 209 -0.84 -6.71 -17.57
CA LEU A 209 -2.14 -7.35 -17.83
C LEU A 209 -3.32 -6.49 -17.34
N GLU A 210 -3.19 -5.86 -16.17
CA GLU A 210 -4.23 -5.00 -15.60
C GLU A 210 -4.38 -3.69 -16.41
N VAL A 211 -3.30 -3.14 -16.96
CA VAL A 211 -3.38 -1.99 -17.89
C VAL A 211 -3.93 -2.40 -19.27
N GLU A 212 -3.65 -3.60 -19.76
CA GLU A 212 -4.19 -4.10 -21.04
C GLU A 212 -5.73 -4.26 -21.01
N LYS A 213 -6.32 -4.58 -19.85
CA LYS A 213 -7.78 -4.57 -19.66
C LYS A 213 -8.41 -3.18 -19.91
N MET A 214 -7.65 -2.09 -19.80
CA MET A 214 -8.07 -0.69 -20.09
C MET A 214 -7.79 -0.24 -21.54
N GLU A 215 -7.23 -1.12 -22.38
CA GLU A 215 -6.89 -0.82 -23.78
C GLU A 215 -7.77 -1.55 -24.79
N GLY A 216 -8.36 -2.68 -24.40
CA GLY A 216 -9.32 -3.39 -25.24
C GLY A 216 -10.62 -2.60 -25.46
N PRO A 217 -11.37 -2.87 -26.54
CA PRO A 217 -12.76 -2.44 -26.61
C PRO A 217 -13.52 -3.08 -25.44
N VAL A 218 -14.27 -2.29 -24.68
CA VAL A 218 -15.12 -2.80 -23.59
C VAL A 218 -16.05 -3.86 -24.19
N SER A 219 -15.79 -5.14 -23.90
CA SER A 219 -16.52 -6.25 -24.49
C SER A 219 -18.01 -6.08 -24.19
N ALA A 220 -18.80 -5.93 -25.26
CA ALA A 220 -20.21 -5.53 -25.21
C ALA A 220 -21.17 -6.63 -24.68
N GLY A 221 -20.69 -7.49 -23.77
CA GLY A 221 -21.43 -8.62 -23.22
C GLY A 221 -21.57 -8.64 -21.68
N GLU A 222 -20.72 -7.93 -20.91
CA GLU A 222 -20.64 -8.16 -19.45
C GLU A 222 -20.60 -6.90 -18.57
N LEU A 223 -20.78 -5.69 -19.12
CA LEU A 223 -20.78 -4.46 -18.32
C LEU A 223 -22.07 -3.65 -18.50
N HIS A 224 -23.09 -4.02 -17.72
CA HIS A 224 -24.33 -3.25 -17.60
C HIS A 224 -24.20 -2.20 -16.49
N THR A 225 -24.65 -0.97 -16.78
CA THR A 225 -24.57 0.28 -15.97
C THR A 225 -23.20 0.98 -15.94
N HIS A 226 -23.26 2.32 -15.89
CA HIS A 226 -22.09 3.22 -15.79
C HIS A 226 -21.36 3.06 -14.44
N ASP A 227 -22.13 2.81 -13.38
CA ASP A 227 -21.62 2.68 -12.01
C ASP A 227 -20.66 1.49 -11.89
N ASN A 228 -20.97 0.37 -12.52
CA ASN A 228 -20.10 -0.81 -12.56
C ASN A 228 -18.75 -0.55 -13.28
N LEU A 229 -18.71 0.38 -14.26
CA LEU A 229 -17.46 0.75 -14.94
C LEU A 229 -16.58 1.64 -14.06
N GLU A 230 -17.17 2.59 -13.33
CA GLU A 230 -16.43 3.45 -12.40
C GLU A 230 -15.95 2.66 -11.17
N GLU A 231 -16.78 1.77 -10.61
CA GLU A 231 -16.38 0.87 -9.51
C GLU A 231 -15.21 -0.03 -9.93
N TRP A 232 -15.31 -0.66 -11.12
CA TRP A 232 -14.24 -1.51 -11.64
C TRP A 232 -12.93 -0.72 -11.86
N ARG A 233 -13.02 0.48 -12.46
CA ARG A 233 -11.85 1.36 -12.65
C ARG A 233 -11.24 1.81 -11.32
N THR A 234 -12.06 2.05 -10.31
CA THR A 234 -11.62 2.42 -8.95
C THR A 234 -10.84 1.28 -8.31
N LYS A 235 -11.39 0.06 -8.36
CA LYS A 235 -10.72 -1.16 -7.87
C LYS A 235 -9.42 -1.45 -8.62
N LEU A 236 -9.40 -1.19 -9.93
CA LEU A 236 -8.20 -1.34 -10.77
C LEU A 236 -7.12 -0.30 -10.42
N GLY A 237 -7.50 0.96 -10.18
CA GLY A 237 -6.60 2.03 -9.75
C GLY A 237 -5.94 1.71 -8.42
N ALA A 238 -6.73 1.29 -7.42
CA ALA A 238 -6.22 0.85 -6.12
C ALA A 238 -5.23 -0.31 -6.23
N LEU A 239 -5.55 -1.32 -7.06
CA LEU A 239 -4.66 -2.46 -7.32
C LEU A 239 -3.34 -2.02 -7.98
N LEU A 240 -3.42 -1.20 -9.03
CA LEU A 240 -2.24 -0.72 -9.77
C LEU A 240 -1.34 0.13 -8.86
N GLU A 241 -1.90 1.03 -8.05
CA GLU A 241 -1.15 1.78 -7.06
C GLU A 241 -0.38 0.85 -6.10
N SER A 242 -1.07 -0.11 -5.47
CA SER A 242 -0.43 -0.99 -4.49
C SER A 242 0.67 -1.84 -5.10
N ILE A 243 0.46 -2.36 -6.32
CA ILE A 243 1.42 -3.24 -7.01
C ILE A 243 2.62 -2.44 -7.53
N VAL A 244 2.39 -1.24 -8.10
CA VAL A 244 3.49 -0.34 -8.50
C VAL A 244 4.24 0.15 -7.27
N GLY A 245 3.56 0.48 -6.17
CA GLY A 245 4.16 0.87 -4.90
C GLY A 245 5.04 -0.23 -4.29
N LEU A 246 4.56 -1.46 -4.23
CA LEU A 246 5.38 -2.61 -3.83
C LEU A 246 6.59 -2.80 -4.76
N SER A 247 6.40 -2.68 -6.09
CA SER A 247 7.49 -2.75 -7.06
C SER A 247 8.56 -1.67 -6.80
N VAL A 248 8.16 -0.42 -6.48
CA VAL A 248 9.07 0.66 -6.08
C VAL A 248 9.88 0.28 -4.84
N GLN A 249 9.25 -0.28 -3.80
CA GLN A 249 9.99 -0.67 -2.60
C GLN A 249 10.98 -1.80 -2.87
N ILE A 250 10.61 -2.80 -3.68
CA ILE A 250 11.53 -3.87 -4.10
C ILE A 250 12.72 -3.26 -4.85
N CYS A 251 12.43 -2.42 -5.86
CA CYS A 251 13.43 -1.83 -6.76
C CYS A 251 14.51 -1.01 -6.04
N LYS A 252 14.18 -0.35 -4.91
CA LYS A 252 15.15 0.40 -4.08
C LYS A 252 16.33 -0.43 -3.56
N SER A 253 16.24 -1.77 -3.58
CA SER A 253 17.28 -2.67 -3.05
C SER A 253 17.92 -3.60 -4.09
N ILE A 254 17.57 -3.49 -5.37
CA ILE A 254 18.08 -4.36 -6.45
C ILE A 254 18.87 -3.56 -7.49
N GLN A 255 19.59 -4.26 -8.36
CA GLN A 255 20.29 -3.67 -9.50
C GLN A 255 19.42 -3.63 -10.77
N ALA A 256 19.84 -2.83 -11.75
CA ALA A 256 19.20 -2.77 -13.07
C ALA A 256 19.15 -4.14 -13.77
N SER A 257 20.17 -4.99 -13.55
CA SER A 257 20.19 -6.37 -14.05
C SER A 257 19.04 -7.19 -13.51
N ASP A 258 18.77 -7.11 -12.20
CA ASP A 258 17.79 -7.96 -11.53
C ASP A 258 16.36 -7.61 -11.99
N PHE A 259 16.11 -6.32 -12.25
CA PHE A 259 14.89 -5.84 -12.88
C PHE A 259 14.78 -6.25 -14.35
N ALA A 260 15.87 -6.18 -15.12
CA ALA A 260 15.91 -6.68 -16.49
C ALA A 260 15.64 -8.18 -16.56
N ASP A 261 16.13 -8.95 -15.58
CA ASP A 261 15.92 -10.39 -15.45
C ASP A 261 14.46 -10.69 -15.09
N ALA A 262 13.87 -9.92 -14.17
CA ALA A 262 12.45 -10.02 -13.83
C ALA A 262 11.52 -9.73 -15.03
N LEU A 263 11.85 -8.74 -15.87
CA LEU A 263 11.14 -8.50 -17.13
C LEU A 263 11.29 -9.70 -18.10
N ARG A 264 12.51 -10.21 -18.30
CA ARG A 264 12.76 -11.34 -19.22
C ARG A 264 12.07 -12.63 -18.79
N ASN A 265 12.00 -12.92 -17.49
CA ASN A 265 11.30 -14.08 -16.95
C ASN A 265 9.82 -14.13 -17.34
N GLU A 266 9.21 -12.97 -17.57
CA GLU A 266 7.80 -12.83 -17.97
C GLU A 266 7.62 -12.46 -19.46
N ASN A 267 8.68 -12.57 -20.25
CA ASN A 267 8.73 -12.18 -21.67
C ASN A 267 8.27 -10.73 -21.89
N LEU A 268 8.69 -9.82 -21.03
CA LEU A 268 8.38 -8.39 -21.08
C LEU A 268 9.53 -7.60 -21.67
N GLU A 269 9.22 -6.72 -22.63
CA GLU A 269 10.16 -5.74 -23.16
C GLU A 269 10.05 -4.42 -22.40
N VAL A 270 11.17 -3.69 -22.29
CA VAL A 270 11.24 -2.40 -21.60
C VAL A 270 10.31 -1.38 -22.29
N ASP A 271 10.26 -1.37 -23.62
CA ASP A 271 9.38 -0.52 -24.43
C ASP A 271 7.91 -0.71 -24.08
N VAL A 272 7.44 -1.97 -24.05
CA VAL A 272 6.06 -2.30 -23.67
C VAL A 272 5.79 -1.82 -22.25
N PHE A 273 6.69 -2.11 -21.31
CA PHE A 273 6.48 -1.76 -19.90
C PHE A 273 6.47 -0.25 -19.64
N MET A 274 7.37 0.50 -20.30
CA MET A 274 7.44 1.96 -20.24
C MET A 274 6.17 2.60 -20.84
N GLN A 275 5.61 2.03 -21.91
CA GLN A 275 4.31 2.44 -22.45
C GLN A 275 3.16 2.19 -21.47
N LYS A 276 3.16 1.06 -20.72
CA LYS A 276 2.13 0.80 -19.69
C LYS A 276 2.17 1.83 -18.57
N PHE A 277 3.35 2.28 -18.12
CA PHE A 277 3.42 3.38 -17.16
C PHE A 277 2.89 4.70 -17.71
N LYS A 278 3.25 5.05 -18.96
CA LYS A 278 2.65 6.22 -19.62
C LYS A 278 1.12 6.11 -19.67
N ARG A 279 0.59 4.92 -19.98
CA ARG A 279 -0.85 4.66 -20.03
C ARG A 279 -1.52 4.81 -18.67
N ILE A 280 -0.88 4.43 -17.56
CA ILE A 280 -1.37 4.71 -16.20
C ILE A 280 -1.46 6.23 -15.96
N LEU A 281 -0.41 6.99 -16.29
CA LEU A 281 -0.42 8.45 -16.12
C LEU A 281 -1.48 9.13 -17.00
N ASP A 282 -1.71 8.62 -18.23
CA ASP A 282 -2.74 9.12 -19.15
C ASP A 282 -4.17 8.79 -18.70
N LEU A 283 -4.39 7.67 -18.01
CA LEU A 283 -5.70 7.21 -17.54
C LEU A 283 -6.11 7.85 -16.21
N TYR A 284 -5.19 7.96 -15.26
CA TYR A 284 -5.48 8.37 -13.88
C TYR A 284 -5.08 9.84 -13.62
N LYS A 285 -5.40 10.74 -14.57
CA LYS A 285 -5.11 12.18 -14.47
C LYS A 285 -5.80 12.88 -13.29
N SER A 286 -6.87 12.30 -12.76
CA SER A 286 -7.55 12.71 -11.54
C SER A 286 -7.46 11.55 -10.53
N PRO A 287 -6.66 11.69 -9.45
CA PRO A 287 -6.57 10.66 -8.41
C PRO A 287 -7.83 10.65 -7.53
N ASP A 288 -8.09 9.51 -6.89
CA ASP A 288 -9.20 9.30 -5.94
C ASP A 288 -8.67 8.91 -4.56
N THR A 289 -9.50 8.97 -3.51
CA THR A 289 -9.15 8.48 -2.17
C THR A 289 -8.78 6.99 -2.10
N GLU A 290 -9.31 6.16 -2.99
CA GLU A 290 -8.98 4.73 -3.08
C GLU A 290 -7.57 4.50 -3.70
N PHE A 291 -7.08 5.46 -4.48
CA PHE A 291 -5.77 5.44 -5.13
C PHE A 291 -5.12 6.84 -5.19
N PRO A 292 -4.77 7.44 -4.03
CA PRO A 292 -4.27 8.81 -3.98
C PRO A 292 -2.86 8.94 -4.57
N GLY A 293 -2.07 7.87 -4.55
CA GLY A 293 -0.67 7.84 -4.91
C GLY A 293 -0.36 7.25 -6.29
N ILE A 294 -1.35 6.78 -7.07
CA ILE A 294 -1.09 6.01 -8.31
C ILE A 294 -0.12 6.71 -9.29
N ARG A 295 -0.30 8.02 -9.52
CA ARG A 295 0.60 8.79 -10.40
C ARG A 295 1.98 8.94 -9.76
N ARG A 296 2.03 9.13 -8.43
CA ARG A 296 3.27 9.24 -7.65
C ARG A 296 4.12 7.98 -7.72
N VAL A 297 3.58 6.82 -7.37
CA VAL A 297 4.33 5.55 -7.38
C VAL A 297 4.78 5.17 -8.79
N THR A 298 3.97 5.51 -9.80
CA THR A 298 4.34 5.35 -11.23
C THR A 298 5.52 6.24 -11.59
N VAL A 299 5.50 7.52 -11.21
CA VAL A 299 6.62 8.46 -11.40
C VAL A 299 7.87 8.01 -10.63
N GLU A 300 7.74 7.52 -9.40
CA GLU A 300 8.85 6.98 -8.60
C GLU A 300 9.52 5.77 -9.29
N LEU A 301 8.74 4.85 -9.87
CA LEU A 301 9.28 3.70 -10.58
C LEU A 301 9.94 4.09 -11.92
N ILE A 302 9.33 5.01 -12.67
CA ILE A 302 9.95 5.59 -13.89
C ILE A 302 11.29 6.25 -13.54
N ILE A 303 11.33 7.08 -12.49
CA ILE A 303 12.56 7.76 -12.03
C ILE A 303 13.64 6.75 -11.67
N TRP A 304 13.29 5.71 -10.90
CA TRP A 304 14.22 4.62 -10.57
C TRP A 304 14.75 3.96 -11.84
N MET A 305 13.88 3.55 -12.78
CA MET A 305 14.29 2.92 -14.02
C MET A 305 15.28 3.80 -14.80
N VAL A 306 14.93 5.06 -15.08
CA VAL A 306 15.82 5.91 -15.89
C VAL A 306 17.16 6.15 -15.18
N HIS A 307 17.19 6.29 -13.85
CA HIS A 307 18.44 6.43 -13.09
C HIS A 307 19.30 5.16 -13.14
N SER A 308 18.68 3.98 -13.09
CA SER A 308 19.35 2.68 -13.05
C SER A 308 20.01 2.24 -14.37
N SER A 309 19.55 2.69 -15.54
CA SER A 309 20.18 2.37 -16.83
C SER A 309 20.02 3.47 -17.90
N SER A 310 21.03 3.65 -18.76
CA SER A 310 20.92 4.51 -19.94
C SER A 310 19.93 3.97 -20.98
N SER A 311 19.85 2.65 -21.15
CA SER A 311 18.88 2.03 -22.08
C SER A 311 17.44 2.32 -21.69
N TYR A 312 17.14 2.43 -20.39
CA TYR A 312 15.81 2.78 -19.91
C TYR A 312 15.51 4.29 -20.12
N LEU A 313 16.55 5.14 -20.15
CA LEU A 313 16.42 6.55 -20.49
C LEU A 313 16.12 6.77 -21.99
N GLU A 314 16.71 5.97 -22.88
CA GLU A 314 16.43 5.98 -24.32
C GLU A 314 14.94 5.71 -24.57
N VAL A 315 14.43 4.61 -24.03
CA VAL A 315 13.03 4.19 -24.13
C VAL A 315 12.08 5.22 -23.51
N PHE A 316 12.46 5.87 -22.40
CA PHE A 316 11.68 6.95 -21.75
C PHE A 316 11.45 8.15 -22.67
N PHE A 317 12.45 8.59 -23.44
CA PHE A 317 12.28 9.67 -24.41
C PHE A 317 11.61 9.20 -25.70
N GLN A 318 11.93 7.99 -26.19
CA GLN A 318 11.35 7.40 -27.40
C GLN A 318 9.81 7.33 -27.32
N HIS A 319 9.27 6.91 -26.17
CA HIS A 319 7.82 6.84 -25.93
C HIS A 319 7.22 8.11 -25.32
N GLN A 320 7.99 9.21 -25.26
CA GLN A 320 7.56 10.53 -24.75
C GLN A 320 7.00 10.48 -23.32
N VAL A 321 7.55 9.61 -22.47
CA VAL A 321 7.15 9.48 -21.06
C VAL A 321 7.63 10.67 -20.24
N ASP A 322 8.68 11.35 -20.70
CA ASP A 322 9.13 12.65 -20.19
C ASP A 322 8.00 13.71 -20.17
N LYS A 323 7.18 13.75 -21.23
CA LYS A 323 6.05 14.67 -21.33
C LYS A 323 4.93 14.32 -20.35
N ALA A 324 4.66 13.02 -20.17
CA ALA A 324 3.65 12.55 -19.21
C ALA A 324 4.10 12.83 -17.76
N VAL A 325 5.34 12.51 -17.39
CA VAL A 325 5.90 12.83 -16.06
C VAL A 325 5.90 14.34 -15.81
N LYS A 326 6.20 15.15 -16.82
CA LYS A 326 6.08 16.61 -16.73
C LYS A 326 4.63 17.06 -16.49
N GLU A 327 3.66 16.54 -17.25
CA GLU A 327 2.24 16.86 -17.06
C GLU A 327 1.79 16.55 -15.63
N VAL A 328 2.21 15.41 -15.06
CA VAL A 328 1.92 15.07 -13.65
C VAL A 328 2.53 16.08 -12.68
N ALA A 329 3.78 16.49 -12.88
CA ALA A 329 4.45 17.50 -12.05
C ALA A 329 3.83 18.90 -12.14
N GLU A 330 3.12 19.21 -13.23
CA GLU A 330 2.38 20.48 -13.44
C GLU A 330 0.92 20.39 -12.98
N THR A 331 0.37 19.18 -12.81
CA THR A 331 -1.05 18.92 -12.48
C THR A 331 -1.24 18.14 -11.17
N GLU A 332 -0.22 18.09 -10.30
CA GLU A 332 -0.31 17.40 -9.02
C GLU A 332 -1.35 18.03 -8.09
N THR A 333 -2.08 17.18 -7.37
CA THR A 333 -3.15 17.56 -6.47
C THR A 333 -2.73 17.38 -5.02
N ARG A 334 -3.47 18.01 -4.09
CA ARG A 334 -3.27 17.80 -2.64
C ARG A 334 -3.55 16.36 -2.17
N LEU A 335 -4.21 15.55 -2.99
CA LEU A 335 -4.53 14.16 -2.66
C LEU A 335 -3.29 13.27 -2.74
N GLU A 336 -2.42 13.52 -3.73
CA GLU A 336 -1.15 12.82 -3.99
C GLU A 336 -0.02 13.12 -2.97
N MET A 337 -0.34 13.91 -1.95
CA MET A 337 0.49 14.08 -0.76
C MET A 337 0.27 12.98 0.28
N PHE A 338 -0.78 12.16 0.15
CA PHE A 338 -1.08 11.04 1.05
C PHE A 338 -0.69 9.70 0.43
N GLU A 339 -0.21 8.77 1.26
CA GLU A 339 0.15 7.42 0.80
C GLU A 339 -1.08 6.53 0.62
N MET A 340 -2.08 6.67 1.49
CA MET A 340 -3.37 6.00 1.35
C MET A 340 -4.49 6.72 2.13
N PHE A 341 -5.74 6.30 1.93
CA PHE A 341 -6.85 6.63 2.82
C PHE A 341 -7.38 5.35 3.48
N CYS A 342 -7.97 5.50 4.66
CA CYS A 342 -8.85 4.50 5.29
C CYS A 342 -10.02 5.26 5.93
N CYS A 343 -11.24 4.79 5.71
CA CYS A 343 -12.48 5.45 6.16
C CYS A 343 -12.59 6.95 5.75
N GLY A 344 -11.97 7.37 4.63
CA GLY A 344 -11.94 8.77 4.22
C GLY A 344 -10.97 9.66 5.00
N ILE A 345 -10.10 9.08 5.84
CA ILE A 345 -9.01 9.74 6.55
C ILE A 345 -7.72 9.46 5.79
N GLY A 346 -6.98 10.51 5.41
CA GLY A 346 -5.69 10.37 4.73
C GLY A 346 -4.59 9.99 5.71
N VAL A 347 -3.95 8.84 5.45
CA VAL A 347 -2.92 8.22 6.30
C VAL A 347 -1.56 8.37 5.63
N VAL A 348 -0.57 8.78 6.43
CA VAL A 348 0.79 9.19 6.02
C VAL A 348 0.80 10.39 5.07
N LYS A 349 1.69 11.35 5.31
CA LYS A 349 1.95 12.44 4.36
C LYS A 349 3.37 12.38 3.88
N HIS A 350 3.56 12.35 2.56
CA HIS A 350 4.87 12.46 1.97
C HIS A 350 5.50 13.82 2.30
N GLY A 351 6.79 13.85 2.63
CA GLY A 351 7.51 15.08 2.99
C GLY A 351 7.77 16.04 1.82
N TYR A 352 7.45 15.65 0.58
CA TYR A 352 7.69 16.41 -0.64
C TYR A 352 6.63 16.11 -1.71
N SER A 353 6.44 17.04 -2.63
CA SER A 353 5.49 16.93 -3.75
C SER A 353 6.08 16.15 -4.93
N ILE A 354 5.25 15.69 -5.87
CA ILE A 354 5.68 15.04 -7.12
C ILE A 354 6.52 16.02 -7.96
N SER A 355 6.16 17.31 -8.01
CA SER A 355 6.98 18.32 -8.72
C SER A 355 8.39 18.43 -8.12
N SER A 356 8.51 18.42 -6.78
CA SER A 356 9.80 18.41 -6.08
C SER A 356 10.60 17.12 -6.31
N LEU A 357 9.92 15.97 -6.40
CA LEU A 357 10.52 14.67 -6.72
C LEU A 357 11.13 14.66 -8.13
N VAL A 358 10.34 15.07 -9.14
CA VAL A 358 10.78 15.15 -10.54
C VAL A 358 11.93 16.14 -10.71
N ALA A 359 11.86 17.31 -10.05
CA ALA A 359 12.95 18.28 -10.06
C ALA A 359 14.25 17.70 -9.47
N SER A 360 14.18 17.06 -8.30
CA SER A 360 15.34 16.46 -7.63
C SER A 360 15.98 15.35 -8.48
N ALA A 361 15.16 14.53 -9.13
CA ALA A 361 15.63 13.47 -10.03
C ALA A 361 16.39 14.01 -11.26
N ALA A 362 16.01 15.18 -11.78
CA ALA A 362 16.75 15.84 -12.86
C ALA A 362 18.11 16.40 -12.38
N PHE A 363 18.18 16.97 -11.16
CA PHE A 363 19.42 17.51 -10.61
C PHE A 363 20.47 16.43 -10.29
N ALA A 364 20.06 15.29 -9.73
CA ALA A 364 20.98 14.22 -9.32
C ALA A 364 21.90 13.73 -10.46
N ARG A 365 21.35 13.61 -11.68
CA ARG A 365 22.10 13.22 -12.89
C ARG A 365 22.96 14.33 -13.50
N GLY A 366 22.65 15.59 -13.23
CA GLY A 366 23.52 16.71 -13.61
C GLY A 366 24.84 16.69 -12.83
N SER A 367 24.82 16.28 -11.57
CA SER A 367 25.99 16.26 -10.69
C SER A 367 26.95 15.10 -10.97
N THR A 368 26.44 13.91 -11.34
CA THR A 368 27.31 12.77 -11.69
C THR A 368 28.03 12.96 -13.02
N ALA A 369 27.45 13.70 -13.98
CA ALA A 369 28.15 14.15 -15.18
C ALA A 369 29.17 15.26 -14.91
N GLY A 370 28.96 16.06 -13.86
CA GLY A 370 29.82 17.20 -13.50
C GLY A 370 31.20 16.84 -12.93
N SER A 371 31.43 15.58 -12.53
CA SER A 371 32.71 15.14 -11.94
C SER A 371 33.83 14.92 -12.96
N MET A 372 33.54 14.91 -14.27
CA MET A 372 34.54 14.75 -15.33
C MET A 372 35.04 16.06 -15.97
N LEU A 373 34.55 17.23 -15.55
CA LEU A 373 35.00 18.53 -16.09
C LEU A 373 35.26 19.55 -14.97
N GLN A 374 36.52 19.66 -14.53
CA GLN A 374 36.95 20.77 -13.66
C GLN A 374 37.14 22.06 -14.47
N GLY A 375 36.35 23.09 -14.17
CA GLY A 375 36.49 24.45 -14.70
C GLY A 375 35.46 25.40 -14.07
N PRO A 376 35.83 26.53 -13.46
CA PRO A 376 34.94 27.26 -12.54
C PRO A 376 34.16 28.41 -13.21
N SER A 377 32.83 28.47 -13.04
CA SER A 377 32.07 29.74 -12.86
C SER A 377 30.55 29.56 -12.60
N ALA A 378 29.97 30.53 -11.89
CA ALA A 378 28.58 31.02 -11.97
C ALA A 378 27.38 30.11 -11.64
N ARG A 379 27.09 30.00 -10.33
CA ARG A 379 25.85 30.51 -9.69
C ARG A 379 24.71 30.97 -10.64
N TRP A 380 23.61 30.21 -10.72
CA TRP A 380 22.23 30.72 -10.95
C TRP A 380 21.18 29.77 -10.34
N ALA A 381 20.07 30.34 -9.88
CA ALA A 381 18.88 29.63 -9.39
C ALA A 381 17.61 30.26 -10.00
N TYR A 382 16.49 29.55 -9.90
CA TYR A 382 15.12 29.96 -10.29
C TYR A 382 14.78 29.97 -11.80
N SER A 383 14.47 28.78 -12.34
CA SER A 383 13.24 28.51 -13.13
C SER A 383 13.25 27.06 -13.66
N THR A 384 12.07 26.43 -13.74
CA THR A 384 11.84 25.02 -14.12
C THR A 384 11.90 24.77 -15.64
N ASN A 385 12.84 25.40 -16.35
CA ASN A 385 12.77 25.56 -17.81
C ASN A 385 13.70 24.58 -18.55
N PHE A 386 13.11 23.73 -19.41
CA PHE A 386 13.64 22.46 -19.95
C PHE A 386 13.66 21.32 -18.90
N LEU A 387 14.37 20.23 -19.21
CA LEU A 387 14.58 19.08 -18.33
C LEU A 387 16.07 18.76 -18.02
N VAL A 388 17.03 19.66 -17.79
CA VAL A 388 17.11 21.13 -17.83
C VAL A 388 18.08 21.60 -18.95
N ALA A 389 18.23 20.74 -19.97
CA ALA A 389 18.28 21.08 -21.41
C ALA A 389 18.23 19.75 -22.22
N GLY A 390 17.19 18.95 -21.98
CA GLY A 390 17.09 17.54 -22.41
C GLY A 390 18.04 16.61 -21.65
N ILE A 391 18.07 16.72 -20.31
CA ILE A 391 19.15 16.24 -19.42
C ILE A 391 20.53 16.86 -19.75
N ARG A 392 20.55 17.94 -20.55
CA ARG A 392 21.69 18.67 -21.13
C ARG A 392 22.39 17.92 -22.27
N CYS A 393 21.75 18.00 -23.45
CA CYS A 393 22.32 17.62 -24.75
C CYS A 393 22.77 16.15 -24.82
N TYR A 394 22.02 15.23 -24.19
CA TYR A 394 22.39 13.82 -24.05
C TYR A 394 23.75 13.60 -23.32
N LEU A 395 24.19 14.56 -22.51
CA LEU A 395 25.57 14.70 -22.04
C LEU A 395 26.57 14.94 -23.19
N GLN A 396 26.36 16.07 -23.86
CA GLN A 396 27.21 16.75 -24.85
C GLN A 396 27.35 16.19 -26.29
N HIS A 397 27.70 14.92 -26.56
CA HIS A 397 28.12 14.52 -27.94
C HIS A 397 27.63 13.16 -28.49
N GLY A 398 26.56 12.55 -27.94
CA GLY A 398 26.03 11.25 -28.41
C GLY A 398 25.10 11.27 -29.64
N MET A 399 25.10 12.34 -30.45
CA MET A 399 24.14 12.68 -31.53
C MET A 399 23.16 11.62 -32.05
N LEU A 400 21.90 12.06 -32.23
CA LEU A 400 21.27 12.06 -33.56
C LEU A 400 20.27 13.23 -33.70
N PRO A 401 20.52 14.21 -34.58
CA PRO A 401 19.50 15.09 -35.12
C PRO A 401 19.05 14.60 -36.50
N ILE A 402 17.73 14.61 -36.76
CA ILE A 402 17.05 15.63 -37.59
C ILE A 402 15.69 15.91 -36.95
#